data_AF-A0A165JXN1-F1
#
_entry.id   AF-A0A165JXN1-F1
#
_cell.length_a   1.000
_cell.length_b   1.000
_cell.length_c   1.000
_cell.angle_alpha   90.00
_cell.angle_beta   90.00
_cell.angle_gamma   90.00
#
_symmetry.space_group_name_H-M   'P 1'
#
loop_
_entity.id
_entity.type
_entity.pdbx_description
1 polymer ?
#
loop_
_entity_poly.entity_id
_entity_poly.type
_entity_poly.pdbx_seq_one_letter_code
_entity_poly.pdbx_strand_id
1 'polypeptide(L)'
;MASKISKLPAALKAALQLRNPNSATGPNIDVLQGVLLRTRSVARSKGAEEGWLAVSTATFLTKNCPPALACLYAFATRQDSPGKGDSLPIERRIRVAALMRETTIKGCVFVGVPKVINCLAGLTGGLDADVKEALDKKSYRDAEQNDIPPILERGMKLFRSVYDPHTEKLLTKLGTYHPDFPGFIIRSEYGPLLQAPPEMPKEYQISRALTSAMGVACLRAAGGVGPQLTSHVYGLLKAQGWEGESEEDKWLATEDGAQWVIELTDELSDVIDQGEKAKL
;
A
#
# COMPACT_ATOMS: atom_id res chain seq x y z
N MET A 1 -3.54 37.26 1.95
CA MET A 1 -2.94 37.96 0.80
C MET A 1 -2.87 36.99 -0.38
N ALA A 2 -3.41 37.33 -1.54
CA ALA A 2 -3.26 36.50 -2.73
C ALA A 2 -1.82 36.61 -3.26
N SER A 3 -1.21 35.47 -3.60
CA SER A 3 0.13 35.42 -4.18
C SER A 3 0.19 36.19 -5.49
N LYS A 4 1.23 37.02 -5.70
CA LYS A 4 1.46 37.79 -6.93
C LYS A 4 2.09 36.95 -8.07
N ILE A 5 2.40 35.69 -7.84
CA ILE A 5 3.04 34.82 -8.83
C ILE A 5 1.98 33.91 -9.47
N SER A 6 1.69 34.14 -10.75
CA SER A 6 0.76 33.30 -11.54
C SER A 6 1.46 32.34 -12.51
N LYS A 7 2.76 32.53 -12.77
CA LYS A 7 3.57 31.66 -13.65
C LYS A 7 5.00 31.55 -13.14
N LEU A 8 5.58 30.35 -13.27
CA LEU A 8 7.00 30.11 -12.96
C LEU A 8 7.91 30.79 -13.99
N PRO A 9 8.96 31.54 -13.56
CA PRO A 9 10.04 32.01 -14.42
C PRO A 9 10.71 30.86 -15.20
N ALA A 10 11.21 31.15 -16.41
CA ALA A 10 11.83 30.15 -17.28
C ALA A 10 13.01 29.42 -16.63
N ALA A 11 13.88 30.14 -15.90
CA ALA A 11 15.00 29.54 -15.18
C ALA A 11 14.55 28.51 -14.13
N LEU A 12 13.47 28.80 -13.39
CA LEU A 12 12.91 27.84 -12.42
C LEU A 12 12.29 26.64 -13.14
N LYS A 13 11.58 26.85 -14.25
CA LYS A 13 11.07 25.73 -15.07
C LYS A 13 12.19 24.80 -15.53
N ALA A 14 13.31 25.36 -16.00
CA ALA A 14 14.46 24.58 -16.43
C ALA A 14 15.09 23.82 -15.26
N ALA A 15 15.28 24.47 -14.11
CA ALA A 15 15.83 23.84 -12.91
C ALA A 15 14.97 22.66 -12.41
N LEU A 16 13.64 22.78 -12.49
CA LEU A 16 12.71 21.71 -12.11
C LEU A 16 12.81 20.45 -12.99
N GLN A 17 13.38 20.55 -14.20
CA GLN A 17 13.56 19.38 -15.10
C GLN A 17 14.82 18.58 -14.80
N LEU A 18 15.72 19.10 -13.96
CA LEU A 18 16.96 18.43 -13.61
C LEU A 18 16.72 17.29 -12.62
N ARG A 19 17.68 16.35 -12.53
CA ARG A 19 17.71 15.26 -11.53
C ARG A 19 16.51 14.30 -11.60
N ASN A 20 15.93 14.08 -12.78
CA ASN A 20 14.84 13.13 -13.02
C ASN A 20 13.63 13.35 -12.09
N PRO A 21 12.92 14.47 -12.23
CA PRO A 21 11.85 14.88 -11.31
C PRO A 21 10.57 14.03 -11.43
N ASN A 22 10.45 13.23 -12.49
CA ASN A 22 9.24 12.51 -12.85
C ASN A 22 9.18 11.12 -12.19
N SER A 23 7.98 10.58 -12.05
CA SER A 23 7.76 9.19 -11.66
C SER A 23 8.39 8.21 -12.67
N ALA A 24 8.64 6.97 -12.23
CA ALA A 24 9.15 5.93 -13.11
C ALA A 24 8.18 5.68 -14.29
N THR A 25 8.72 5.52 -15.50
CA THR A 25 7.92 5.24 -16.71
C THR A 25 7.35 3.82 -16.71
N GLY A 26 7.89 2.94 -15.87
CA GLY A 26 7.51 1.55 -15.74
C GLY A 26 8.38 0.62 -16.58
N PRO A 27 8.35 -0.69 -16.28
CA PRO A 27 9.08 -1.69 -17.04
C PRO A 27 8.40 -2.00 -18.37
N ASN A 28 9.06 -2.83 -19.19
CA ASN A 28 8.40 -3.47 -20.32
C ASN A 28 7.13 -4.20 -19.85
N ILE A 29 6.01 -3.96 -20.53
CA ILE A 29 4.69 -4.42 -20.10
C ILE A 29 4.55 -5.95 -20.13
N ASP A 30 5.17 -6.61 -21.12
CA ASP A 30 5.11 -8.06 -21.27
C ASP A 30 5.93 -8.76 -20.19
N VAL A 31 7.10 -8.21 -19.88
CA VAL A 31 7.95 -8.67 -18.77
C VAL A 31 7.21 -8.53 -17.45
N LEU A 32 6.58 -7.37 -17.20
CA LEU A 32 5.79 -7.14 -15.99
C LEU A 32 4.61 -8.11 -15.89
N GLN A 33 3.83 -8.30 -16.95
CA GLN A 33 2.73 -9.26 -16.95
C GLN A 33 3.22 -10.70 -16.71
N GLY A 34 4.39 -11.07 -17.24
CA GLY A 34 5.03 -12.36 -16.94
C GLY A 34 5.37 -12.54 -15.46
N VAL A 35 5.95 -11.51 -14.82
CA VAL A 35 6.22 -11.51 -13.36
C VAL A 35 4.91 -11.57 -12.57
N LEU A 36 3.92 -10.77 -12.92
CA LEU A 36 2.61 -10.76 -12.25
C LEU A 36 1.90 -12.12 -12.36
N LEU A 37 1.98 -12.78 -13.51
CA LEU A 37 1.41 -14.11 -13.70
C LEU A 37 2.06 -15.15 -12.82
N ARG A 38 3.40 -15.22 -12.81
CA ARG A 38 4.13 -16.19 -11.97
C ARG A 38 3.88 -15.94 -10.49
N THR A 39 4.04 -14.70 -10.04
CA THR A 39 3.85 -14.34 -8.63
C THR A 39 2.42 -14.54 -8.16
N ARG A 40 1.40 -14.24 -8.98
CA ARG A 40 -0.01 -14.55 -8.68
C ARG A 40 -0.25 -16.05 -8.59
N SER A 41 0.36 -16.85 -9.46
CA SER A 41 0.24 -18.31 -9.40
C SER A 41 0.80 -18.88 -8.10
N VAL A 42 1.94 -18.36 -7.62
CA VAL A 42 2.52 -18.73 -6.33
C VAL A 42 1.62 -18.27 -5.18
N ALA A 43 1.06 -17.06 -5.27
CA ALA A 43 0.11 -16.56 -4.27
C ALA A 43 -1.13 -17.47 -4.15
N ARG A 44 -1.68 -17.91 -5.28
CA ARG A 44 -2.82 -18.84 -5.33
C ARG A 44 -2.55 -20.17 -4.66
N SER A 45 -1.38 -20.77 -4.90
CA SER A 45 -1.04 -22.05 -4.26
C SER A 45 -0.86 -21.94 -2.74
N LYS A 46 -0.66 -20.71 -2.24
CA LYS A 46 -0.56 -20.37 -0.81
C LYS A 46 -1.87 -19.83 -0.23
N GLY A 47 -2.91 -19.63 -1.04
CA GLY A 47 -4.16 -18.98 -0.62
C GLY A 47 -3.97 -17.50 -0.24
N ALA A 48 -3.01 -16.82 -0.89
CA ALA A 48 -2.52 -15.49 -0.49
C ALA A 48 -2.70 -14.41 -1.59
N GLU A 49 -3.81 -14.45 -2.32
CA GLU A 49 -4.04 -13.54 -3.46
C GLU A 49 -4.25 -12.07 -3.05
N GLU A 50 -4.90 -11.79 -1.92
CA GLU A 50 -5.07 -10.41 -1.43
C GLU A 50 -3.76 -9.83 -0.92
N GLY A 51 -2.94 -10.67 -0.27
CA GLY A 51 -1.57 -10.39 0.14
C GLY A 51 -0.69 -10.08 -1.05
N TRP A 52 -0.78 -10.85 -2.12
CA TRP A 52 -0.07 -10.57 -3.36
C TRP A 52 -0.46 -9.22 -3.96
N LEU A 53 -1.76 -8.90 -3.99
CA LEU A 53 -2.25 -7.64 -4.52
C LEU A 53 -1.81 -6.45 -3.66
N ALA A 54 -1.89 -6.58 -2.33
CA ALA A 54 -1.48 -5.54 -1.38
C ALA A 54 0.04 -5.30 -1.43
N VAL A 55 0.85 -6.37 -1.37
CA VAL A 55 2.32 -6.27 -1.46
C VAL A 55 2.73 -5.68 -2.80
N SER A 56 2.16 -6.14 -3.91
CA SER A 56 2.48 -5.60 -5.24
C SER A 56 2.15 -4.12 -5.37
N THR A 57 0.98 -3.71 -4.87
CA THR A 57 0.55 -2.31 -4.84
C THR A 57 1.52 -1.46 -4.03
N ALA A 58 1.90 -1.92 -2.83
CA ALA A 58 2.80 -1.20 -1.93
C ALA A 58 4.23 -1.07 -2.51
N THR A 59 4.72 -2.11 -3.17
CA THR A 59 6.01 -2.10 -3.88
C THR A 59 5.99 -1.06 -5.00
N PHE A 60 5.02 -1.11 -5.91
CA PHE A 60 4.94 -0.17 -7.03
C PHE A 60 4.70 1.28 -6.58
N LEU A 61 3.94 1.48 -5.50
CA LEU A 61 3.82 2.77 -4.82
C LEU A 61 5.19 3.27 -4.36
N THR A 62 5.95 2.42 -3.67
CA THR A 62 7.25 2.80 -3.09
C THR A 62 8.27 3.15 -4.16
N LYS A 63 8.27 2.40 -5.26
CA LYS A 63 9.08 2.67 -6.46
C LYS A 63 8.55 3.86 -7.28
N ASN A 64 7.45 4.49 -6.87
CA ASN A 64 6.82 5.63 -7.54
C ASN A 64 6.56 5.34 -9.02
N CYS A 65 5.87 4.23 -9.29
CA CYS A 65 5.61 3.73 -10.64
C CYS A 65 4.10 3.63 -10.94
N PRO A 66 3.42 4.77 -11.26
CA PRO A 66 1.99 4.78 -11.54
C PRO A 66 1.53 3.88 -12.70
N PRO A 67 2.27 3.74 -13.82
CA PRO A 67 1.89 2.82 -14.90
C PRO A 67 1.83 1.35 -14.45
N ALA A 68 2.72 0.92 -13.55
CA ALA A 68 2.71 -0.45 -13.03
C ALA A 68 1.47 -0.74 -12.17
N LEU A 69 0.97 0.25 -11.41
CA LEU A 69 -0.30 0.13 -10.67
C LEU A 69 -1.50 -0.01 -11.60
N ALA A 70 -1.55 0.76 -12.69
CA ALA A 70 -2.60 0.62 -13.69
C ALA A 70 -2.56 -0.76 -14.36
N CYS A 71 -1.35 -1.24 -14.71
CA CYS A 71 -1.15 -2.59 -15.23
C CYS A 71 -1.59 -3.67 -14.23
N LEU A 72 -1.23 -3.52 -12.95
CA LEU A 72 -1.60 -4.47 -11.90
C LEU A 72 -3.12 -4.58 -11.75
N TYR A 73 -3.83 -3.45 -11.72
CA TYR A 73 -5.30 -3.44 -11.70
C TYR A 73 -5.87 -4.17 -12.93
N ALA A 74 -5.43 -3.80 -14.13
CA ALA A 74 -5.90 -4.43 -15.37
C ALA A 74 -5.62 -5.95 -15.38
N PHE A 75 -4.47 -6.38 -14.85
CA PHE A 75 -4.10 -7.79 -14.76
C PHE A 75 -4.94 -8.55 -13.73
N ALA A 76 -5.16 -7.96 -12.55
CA ALA A 76 -5.92 -8.56 -11.45
C ALA A 76 -7.43 -8.63 -11.73
N THR A 77 -7.93 -7.85 -12.70
CA THR A 77 -9.34 -7.79 -13.06
C THR A 77 -9.71 -8.57 -14.33
N ARG A 78 -8.74 -9.24 -14.96
CA ARG A 78 -8.97 -10.13 -16.11
C ARG A 78 -9.44 -11.52 -15.69
N GLN A 79 -10.26 -12.15 -16.52
CA GLN A 79 -10.57 -13.58 -16.35
C GLN A 79 -9.36 -14.45 -16.74
N ASP A 80 -9.18 -15.59 -16.06
CA ASP A 80 -8.12 -16.55 -16.39
C ASP A 80 -8.45 -17.41 -17.63
N SER A 81 -9.73 -17.47 -18.04
CA SER A 81 -10.20 -18.33 -19.13
C SER A 81 -10.56 -17.52 -20.39
N PRO A 82 -9.94 -17.79 -21.55
CA PRO A 82 -10.32 -17.15 -22.80
C PRO A 82 -11.72 -17.63 -23.25
N GLY A 83 -12.65 -16.70 -23.53
CA GLY A 83 -13.93 -16.99 -24.22
C GLY A 83 -15.23 -16.58 -23.52
N LYS A 84 -15.18 -16.12 -22.26
CA LYS A 84 -16.25 -15.32 -21.63
C LYS A 84 -15.63 -13.95 -21.34
N GLY A 85 -16.39 -12.86 -21.53
CA GLY A 85 -15.85 -11.49 -21.61
C GLY A 85 -14.65 -11.20 -20.70
N ASP A 86 -13.68 -10.45 -21.21
CA ASP A 86 -12.29 -10.37 -20.70
C ASP A 86 -12.14 -9.97 -19.22
N SER A 87 -13.21 -9.48 -18.58
CA SER A 87 -13.20 -8.91 -17.23
C SER A 87 -13.96 -9.75 -16.19
N LEU A 88 -13.51 -9.68 -14.94
CA LEU A 88 -14.23 -10.20 -13.78
C LEU A 88 -15.58 -9.46 -13.57
N PRO A 89 -16.53 -10.07 -12.83
CA PRO A 89 -17.74 -9.38 -12.38
C PRO A 89 -17.42 -8.05 -11.71
N ILE A 90 -18.30 -7.06 -11.90
CA ILE A 90 -18.07 -5.67 -11.48
C ILE A 90 -17.76 -5.56 -9.98
N GLU A 91 -18.42 -6.35 -9.14
CA GLU A 91 -18.24 -6.36 -7.69
C GLU A 91 -16.81 -6.79 -7.30
N ARG A 92 -16.24 -7.76 -8.05
CA ARG A 92 -14.86 -8.20 -7.83
C ARG A 92 -13.87 -7.15 -8.29
N ARG A 93 -14.12 -6.48 -9.42
CA ARG A 93 -13.28 -5.38 -9.89
C ARG A 93 -13.28 -4.19 -8.94
N ILE A 94 -14.44 -3.85 -8.37
CA ILE A 94 -14.57 -2.84 -7.31
C ILE A 94 -13.73 -3.23 -6.10
N ARG A 95 -13.82 -4.49 -5.64
CA ARG A 95 -13.02 -4.96 -4.49
C ARG A 95 -11.51 -4.88 -4.75
N VAL A 96 -11.06 -5.26 -5.95
CA VAL A 96 -9.64 -5.10 -6.36
C VAL A 96 -9.24 -3.63 -6.31
N ALA A 97 -10.03 -2.73 -6.92
CA ALA A 97 -9.75 -1.31 -6.91
C ALA A 97 -9.74 -0.73 -5.49
N ALA A 98 -10.69 -1.12 -4.64
CA ALA A 98 -10.81 -0.68 -3.26
C ALA A 98 -9.60 -1.12 -2.42
N LEU A 99 -9.18 -2.39 -2.51
CA LEU A 99 -7.99 -2.91 -1.83
C LEU A 99 -6.73 -2.17 -2.27
N MET A 100 -6.55 -1.94 -3.58
CA MET A 100 -5.39 -1.21 -4.09
C MET A 100 -5.41 0.26 -3.62
N ARG A 101 -6.57 0.94 -3.63
CA ARG A 101 -6.71 2.32 -3.13
C ARG A 101 -6.41 2.42 -1.64
N GLU A 102 -6.95 1.51 -0.83
CA GLU A 102 -6.75 1.48 0.62
C GLU A 102 -5.29 1.15 0.98
N THR A 103 -4.67 0.20 0.28
CA THR A 103 -3.23 -0.06 0.38
C THR A 103 -2.44 1.20 0.03
N THR A 104 -2.81 1.89 -1.05
CA THR A 104 -2.06 3.06 -1.52
C THR A 104 -2.14 4.22 -0.52
N ILE A 105 -3.32 4.52 0.06
CA ILE A 105 -3.46 5.60 1.04
C ILE A 105 -2.77 5.28 2.37
N LYS A 106 -2.86 4.03 2.86
CA LYS A 106 -2.12 3.58 4.05
C LYS A 106 -0.61 3.67 3.87
N GLY A 107 -0.14 3.47 2.64
CA GLY A 107 1.27 3.59 2.26
C GLY A 107 1.86 4.98 2.51
N CYS A 108 1.02 6.01 2.69
CA CYS A 108 1.45 7.36 3.01
C CYS A 108 2.36 7.42 4.25
N VAL A 109 2.13 6.56 5.24
CA VAL A 109 2.95 6.45 6.46
C VAL A 109 4.40 6.08 6.13
N PHE A 110 4.62 5.28 5.09
CA PHE A 110 5.93 4.74 4.75
C PHE A 110 6.65 5.52 3.65
N VAL A 111 5.91 6.05 2.68
CA VAL A 111 6.49 6.61 1.45
C VAL A 111 6.23 8.10 1.24
N GLY A 112 5.36 8.69 2.07
CA GLY A 112 4.96 10.09 2.00
C GLY A 112 3.89 10.41 0.94
N VAL A 113 3.21 11.54 1.16
CA VAL A 113 2.09 12.03 0.34
C VAL A 113 2.42 12.16 -1.17
N PRO A 114 3.60 12.67 -1.60
CA PRO A 114 3.83 12.90 -3.03
C PRO A 114 3.74 11.63 -3.90
N LYS A 115 4.31 10.51 -3.42
CA LYS A 115 4.23 9.23 -4.15
C LYS A 115 2.81 8.69 -4.16
N VAL A 116 2.08 8.83 -3.05
CA VAL A 116 0.67 8.45 -2.96
C VAL A 116 -0.19 9.23 -3.96
N ILE A 117 0.03 10.54 -4.12
CA ILE A 117 -0.68 11.37 -5.12
C ILE A 117 -0.43 10.82 -6.53
N ASN A 118 0.84 10.63 -6.91
CA ASN A 118 1.20 10.13 -8.24
C ASN A 118 0.56 8.77 -8.53
N CYS A 119 0.66 7.85 -7.56
CA CYS A 119 0.20 6.48 -7.70
C CYS A 119 -1.32 6.37 -7.68
N LEU A 120 -2.03 7.12 -6.83
CA LEU A 120 -3.49 7.18 -6.85
C LEU A 120 -4.00 7.80 -8.16
N ALA A 121 -3.34 8.85 -8.67
CA ALA A 121 -3.70 9.45 -9.95
C ALA A 121 -3.54 8.45 -11.10
N GLY A 122 -2.41 7.73 -11.16
CA GLY A 122 -2.19 6.70 -12.19
C GLY A 122 -3.15 5.51 -12.07
N LEU A 123 -3.37 5.00 -10.86
CA LEU A 123 -4.36 3.95 -10.60
C LEU A 123 -5.75 4.40 -11.04
N THR A 124 -6.19 5.59 -10.61
CA THR A 124 -7.49 6.17 -11.00
C THR A 124 -7.58 6.38 -12.50
N GLY A 125 -6.49 6.74 -13.18
CA GLY A 125 -6.44 6.80 -14.65
C GLY A 125 -6.74 5.44 -15.29
N GLY A 126 -6.16 4.37 -14.73
CA GLY A 126 -6.26 3.00 -15.23
C GLY A 126 -7.51 2.20 -14.87
N LEU A 127 -8.35 2.66 -13.93
CA LEU A 127 -9.60 1.95 -13.62
C LEU A 127 -10.58 1.99 -14.81
N ASP A 128 -11.47 1.00 -14.88
CA ASP A 128 -12.58 1.00 -15.83
C ASP A 128 -13.62 2.07 -15.47
N ALA A 129 -14.37 2.57 -16.46
CA ALA A 129 -15.34 3.64 -16.25
C ALA A 129 -16.47 3.24 -15.29
N ASP A 130 -16.99 2.02 -15.44
CA ASP A 130 -18.05 1.46 -14.58
C ASP A 130 -17.57 1.28 -13.13
N VAL A 131 -16.32 0.87 -12.94
CA VAL A 131 -15.70 0.77 -11.62
C VAL A 131 -15.54 2.16 -10.99
N LYS A 132 -15.06 3.17 -11.74
CA LYS A 132 -14.95 4.55 -11.23
C LYS A 132 -16.29 5.11 -10.78
N GLU A 133 -17.36 4.81 -11.52
CA GLU A 133 -18.69 5.29 -11.21
C GLU A 133 -19.26 4.62 -9.96
N ALA A 134 -19.07 3.30 -9.84
CA ALA A 134 -19.60 2.48 -8.76
C ALA A 134 -18.81 2.55 -7.44
N LEU A 135 -17.54 2.97 -7.48
CA LEU A 135 -16.74 3.14 -6.27
C LEU A 135 -17.38 4.17 -5.32
N ASP A 136 -17.36 3.86 -4.04
CA ASP A 136 -17.84 4.76 -3.00
C ASP A 136 -17.00 6.05 -2.98
N LYS A 137 -17.71 7.16 -2.83
CA LYS A 137 -17.21 8.54 -2.82
C LYS A 137 -17.24 9.12 -1.40
N LYS A 138 -17.84 8.42 -0.43
CA LYS A 138 -17.87 8.83 0.97
C LYS A 138 -16.46 8.79 1.58
N SER A 139 -16.12 9.82 2.34
CA SER A 139 -14.94 9.80 3.22
C SER A 139 -15.33 9.17 4.56
N TYR A 140 -14.63 8.11 4.95
CA TYR A 140 -14.83 7.44 6.24
C TYR A 140 -13.87 7.95 7.34
N ARG A 141 -12.89 8.77 6.98
CA ARG A 141 -11.86 9.29 7.90
C ARG A 141 -12.07 10.77 8.21
N ASP A 142 -13.29 11.27 8.00
CA ASP A 142 -13.65 12.65 8.30
C ASP A 142 -13.76 12.84 9.82
N ALA A 143 -12.90 13.69 10.38
CA ALA A 143 -12.86 13.97 11.81
C ALA A 143 -14.07 14.80 12.29
N GLU A 144 -14.75 15.52 11.41
CA GLU A 144 -15.99 16.24 11.78
C GLU A 144 -17.17 15.27 12.00
N GLN A 145 -17.07 14.06 11.43
CA GLN A 145 -18.12 13.05 11.49
C GLN A 145 -17.81 11.94 12.51
N ASN A 146 -16.61 11.94 13.10
CA ASN A 146 -16.12 10.85 13.93
C ASN A 146 -15.63 11.32 15.30
N ASP A 147 -15.95 10.54 16.33
CA ASP A 147 -15.45 10.78 17.68
C ASP A 147 -13.96 10.39 17.78
N ILE A 148 -13.13 11.32 18.24
CA ILE A 148 -11.66 11.18 18.26
C ILE A 148 -11.18 10.13 19.29
N PRO A 149 -11.67 10.09 20.55
CA PRO A 149 -11.17 9.15 21.55
C PRO A 149 -11.27 7.67 21.13
N PRO A 150 -12.38 7.18 20.55
CA PRO A 150 -12.45 5.81 20.02
C PRO A 150 -11.45 5.52 18.90
N ILE A 151 -11.15 6.50 18.02
CA ILE A 151 -10.12 6.36 16.98
C ILE A 151 -8.75 6.16 17.63
N LEU A 152 -8.42 6.94 18.65
CA LEU A 152 -7.14 6.86 19.34
C LEU A 152 -6.99 5.55 20.14
N GLU A 153 -8.06 5.08 20.77
CA GLU A 153 -8.07 3.81 21.48
C GLU A 153 -7.78 2.64 20.53
N ARG A 154 -8.47 2.57 19.38
CA ARG A 154 -8.21 1.53 18.38
C ARG A 154 -6.81 1.66 17.79
N GLY A 155 -6.34 2.88 17.55
CA GLY A 155 -4.96 3.16 17.10
C GLY A 155 -3.92 2.64 18.09
N MET A 156 -4.12 2.86 19.40
CA MET A 156 -3.23 2.33 20.43
C MET A 156 -3.31 0.80 20.53
N LYS A 157 -4.50 0.19 20.41
CA LYS A 157 -4.67 -1.28 20.33
C LYS A 157 -3.89 -1.86 19.14
N LEU A 158 -3.98 -1.20 17.98
CA LEU A 158 -3.24 -1.57 16.78
C LEU A 158 -1.72 -1.43 16.99
N PHE A 159 -1.26 -0.32 17.58
CA PHE A 159 0.16 -0.10 17.85
C PHE A 159 0.72 -1.16 18.82
N ARG A 160 0.02 -1.44 19.91
CA ARG A 160 0.42 -2.44 20.91
C ARG A 160 0.56 -3.84 20.34
N SER A 161 -0.40 -4.25 19.52
CA SER A 161 -0.32 -5.56 18.85
C SER A 161 0.79 -5.65 17.80
N VAL A 162 1.47 -4.55 17.43
CA VAL A 162 2.73 -4.60 16.66
C VAL A 162 3.92 -4.70 17.62
N TYR A 163 3.97 -3.87 18.66
CA TYR A 163 5.20 -3.61 19.41
C TYR A 163 5.28 -4.22 20.81
N ASP A 164 4.20 -4.80 21.35
CA ASP A 164 4.22 -5.42 22.68
C ASP A 164 5.22 -6.59 22.76
N PRO A 165 5.91 -6.76 23.90
CA PRO A 165 5.78 -5.99 25.16
C PRO A 165 6.61 -4.69 25.21
N HIS A 166 7.14 -4.21 24.09
CA HIS A 166 8.06 -3.07 24.03
C HIS A 166 7.40 -1.73 23.74
N THR A 167 6.08 -1.66 23.60
CA THR A 167 5.32 -0.45 23.25
C THR A 167 5.72 0.77 24.09
N GLU A 168 5.62 0.68 25.42
CA GLU A 168 5.88 1.83 26.29
C GLU A 168 7.36 2.27 26.24
N LYS A 169 8.28 1.30 26.13
CA LYS A 169 9.71 1.58 25.96
C LYS A 169 9.99 2.28 24.63
N LEU A 170 9.33 1.86 23.55
CA LEU A 170 9.45 2.46 22.23
C LEU A 170 8.90 3.89 22.22
N LEU A 171 7.68 4.10 22.72
CA LEU A 171 7.06 5.42 22.79
C LEU A 171 7.90 6.39 23.64
N THR A 172 8.39 5.93 24.79
CA THR A 172 9.31 6.72 25.63
C THR A 172 10.57 7.09 24.86
N LYS A 173 11.18 6.13 24.15
CA LYS A 173 12.39 6.38 23.36
C LYS A 173 12.15 7.37 22.23
N LEU A 174 11.04 7.23 21.49
CA LEU A 174 10.67 8.15 20.42
C LEU A 174 10.42 9.57 20.95
N GLY A 175 9.83 9.70 22.14
CA GLY A 175 9.68 10.98 22.84
C GLY A 175 11.01 11.68 23.17
N THR A 176 12.10 10.91 23.35
CA THR A 176 13.45 11.50 23.53
C THR A 176 14.03 12.07 22.24
N TYR A 177 13.54 11.65 21.07
CA TYR A 177 13.94 12.25 19.79
C TYR A 177 13.15 13.52 19.50
N HIS A 178 11.84 13.49 19.78
CA HIS A 178 10.97 14.66 19.76
C HIS A 178 9.71 14.39 20.59
N PRO A 179 9.30 15.30 21.50
CA PRO A 179 8.19 15.06 22.43
C PRO A 179 6.85 14.79 21.71
N ASP A 180 6.60 15.43 20.57
CA ASP A 180 5.37 15.23 19.80
C ASP A 180 5.36 13.97 18.94
N PHE A 181 6.50 13.30 18.74
CA PHE A 181 6.60 12.22 17.74
C PHE A 181 5.76 10.98 18.10
N PRO A 182 5.74 10.48 19.36
CA PRO A 182 4.83 9.41 19.75
C PRO A 182 3.36 9.80 19.55
N GLY A 183 3.03 11.05 19.88
CA GLY A 183 1.68 11.59 19.70
C GLY A 183 1.29 11.63 18.22
N PHE A 184 2.17 12.08 17.35
CA PHE A 184 1.97 12.10 15.90
C PHE A 184 1.69 10.69 15.35
N ILE A 185 2.51 9.69 15.69
CA ILE A 185 2.35 8.31 15.22
C ILE A 185 0.98 7.75 15.60
N ILE A 186 0.58 7.87 16.88
CA ILE A 186 -0.70 7.31 17.31
C ILE A 186 -1.88 8.10 16.75
N ARG A 187 -1.81 9.43 16.83
CA ARG A 187 -2.93 10.33 16.54
C ARG A 187 -3.11 10.66 15.07
N SER A 188 -2.13 10.36 14.21
CA SER A 188 -2.17 10.68 12.78
C SER A 188 -2.03 9.45 11.90
N GLU A 189 -1.29 8.43 12.35
CA GLU A 189 -1.01 7.24 11.54
C GLU A 189 -1.86 6.06 12.01
N TYR A 190 -1.63 5.56 13.22
CA TYR A 190 -2.23 4.32 13.69
C TYR A 190 -3.73 4.40 13.90
N GLY A 191 -4.23 5.47 14.52
CA GLY A 191 -5.66 5.66 14.74
C GLY A 191 -6.40 6.03 13.45
N PRO A 192 -6.14 7.20 12.84
CA PRO A 192 -6.97 7.68 11.72
C PRO A 192 -6.75 6.95 10.39
N LEU A 193 -5.54 6.47 10.11
CA LEU A 193 -5.18 5.97 8.77
C LEU A 193 -5.03 4.45 8.72
N LEU A 194 -4.14 3.87 9.53
CA LEU A 194 -3.80 2.44 9.48
C LEU A 194 -4.93 1.56 10.03
N GLN A 195 -5.66 2.04 11.04
CA GLN A 195 -6.87 1.37 11.48
C GLN A 195 -8.04 1.71 10.55
N ALA A 196 -8.75 0.68 10.08
CA ALA A 196 -9.95 0.88 9.30
C ALA A 196 -11.08 1.46 10.19
N PRO A 197 -11.82 2.50 9.73
CA PRO A 197 -13.02 2.95 10.41
C PRO A 197 -14.07 1.82 10.47
N PRO A 198 -14.72 1.54 11.62
CA PRO A 198 -15.69 0.45 11.76
C PRO A 198 -16.86 0.51 10.79
N GLU A 199 -17.27 1.72 10.42
CA GLU A 199 -18.38 2.01 9.51
C GLU A 199 -18.00 1.93 8.03
N MET A 200 -16.72 1.79 7.71
CA MET A 200 -16.25 1.55 6.34
C MET A 200 -16.67 0.13 5.90
N PRO A 201 -17.24 -0.08 4.72
CA PRO A 201 -17.62 -1.42 4.27
C PRO A 201 -16.39 -2.33 4.14
N LYS A 202 -16.55 -3.62 4.48
CA LYS A 202 -15.43 -4.59 4.57
C LYS A 202 -14.63 -4.71 3.27
N GLU A 203 -15.29 -4.56 2.13
CA GLU A 203 -14.69 -4.60 0.80
C GLU A 203 -13.73 -3.42 0.51
N TYR A 204 -13.81 -2.33 1.30
CA TYR A 204 -12.87 -1.20 1.27
C TYR A 204 -11.82 -1.27 2.38
N GLN A 205 -11.90 -2.26 3.26
CA GLN A 205 -10.91 -2.49 4.31
C GLN A 205 -9.86 -3.48 3.83
N ILE A 206 -8.64 -3.31 4.34
CA ILE A 206 -7.64 -4.37 4.34
C ILE A 206 -7.38 -4.81 5.78
N SER A 207 -7.16 -6.11 5.96
CA SER A 207 -6.98 -6.74 7.27
C SER A 207 -5.74 -6.21 8.00
N ARG A 208 -5.58 -6.64 9.25
CA ARG A 208 -4.37 -6.37 10.02
C ARG A 208 -3.13 -6.99 9.37
N ALA A 209 -3.16 -8.28 9.03
CA ALA A 209 -1.98 -8.94 8.44
C ALA A 209 -1.62 -8.31 7.08
N LEU A 210 -2.62 -7.99 6.24
CA LEU A 210 -2.40 -7.27 4.98
C LEU A 210 -1.78 -5.88 5.20
N THR A 211 -2.25 -5.13 6.21
CA THR A 211 -1.66 -3.82 6.58
C THR A 211 -0.20 -3.96 7.04
N SER A 212 0.13 -5.02 7.79
CA SER A 212 1.53 -5.29 8.17
C SER A 212 2.36 -5.70 6.95
N ALA A 213 1.85 -6.59 6.08
CA ALA A 213 2.55 -7.09 4.89
C ALA A 213 2.85 -5.96 3.89
N MET A 214 1.89 -5.06 3.64
CA MET A 214 2.13 -3.90 2.77
C MET A 214 3.14 -2.91 3.39
N GLY A 215 3.18 -2.79 4.72
CA GLY A 215 4.19 -1.99 5.42
C GLY A 215 5.60 -2.58 5.28
N VAL A 216 5.74 -3.91 5.41
CA VAL A 216 6.99 -4.63 5.13
C VAL A 216 7.44 -4.39 3.69
N ALA A 217 6.53 -4.52 2.73
CA ALA A 217 6.81 -4.28 1.31
C ALA A 217 7.28 -2.84 1.05
N CYS A 218 6.61 -1.83 1.63
CA CYS A 218 7.05 -0.44 1.52
C CYS A 218 8.47 -0.24 2.08
N LEU A 219 8.76 -0.75 3.27
CA LEU A 219 10.07 -0.58 3.91
C LEU A 219 11.17 -1.34 3.17
N ARG A 220 10.88 -2.54 2.66
CA ARG A 220 11.81 -3.34 1.88
C ARG A 220 12.13 -2.68 0.54
N ALA A 221 11.12 -2.23 -0.21
CA ALA A 221 11.30 -1.57 -1.50
C ALA A 221 11.94 -0.17 -1.39
N ALA A 222 11.79 0.51 -0.26
CA ALA A 222 12.41 1.82 -0.02
C ALA A 222 13.93 1.71 0.19
N GLY A 223 14.38 0.65 0.86
CA GLY A 223 15.77 0.49 1.29
C GLY A 223 16.19 1.51 2.37
N GLY A 224 17.37 1.31 2.96
CA GLY A 224 17.96 2.28 3.90
C GLY A 224 17.29 2.38 5.29
N VAL A 225 16.23 1.62 5.56
CA VAL A 225 15.43 1.65 6.80
C VAL A 225 15.41 0.29 7.51
N GLY A 226 16.57 -0.38 7.57
CA GLY A 226 16.72 -1.74 8.09
C GLY A 226 16.08 -1.98 9.47
N PRO A 227 16.31 -1.13 10.49
CA PRO A 227 15.68 -1.30 11.80
C PRO A 227 14.14 -1.28 11.74
N GLN A 228 13.57 -0.40 10.91
CA GLN A 228 12.12 -0.32 10.70
C GLN A 228 11.61 -1.58 10.01
N LEU A 229 12.28 -2.03 8.94
CA LEU A 229 11.92 -3.27 8.25
C LEU A 229 11.88 -4.45 9.22
N THR A 230 12.93 -4.65 10.02
CA THR A 230 12.97 -5.71 11.04
C THR A 230 11.78 -5.60 12.01
N SER A 231 11.50 -4.40 12.52
CA SER A 231 10.39 -4.19 13.46
C SER A 231 9.02 -4.51 12.86
N HIS A 232 8.80 -4.20 11.57
CA HIS A 232 7.54 -4.47 10.89
C HIS A 232 7.40 -5.94 10.47
N VAL A 233 8.51 -6.66 10.21
CA VAL A 233 8.48 -8.12 10.04
C VAL A 233 8.00 -8.79 11.34
N TYR A 234 8.54 -8.40 12.50
CA TYR A 234 7.98 -8.86 13.79
C TYR A 234 6.52 -8.47 13.96
N GLY A 235 6.14 -7.27 13.49
CA GLY A 235 4.76 -6.79 13.49
C GLY A 235 3.80 -7.60 12.61
N LEU A 236 4.29 -8.20 11.53
CA LEU A 236 3.55 -9.13 10.68
C LEU A 236 3.39 -10.49 11.37
N LEU A 237 4.47 -11.04 11.93
CA LEU A 237 4.43 -12.31 12.66
C LEU A 237 3.46 -12.25 13.85
N LYS A 238 3.37 -11.10 14.52
CA LYS A 238 2.43 -10.84 15.62
C LYS A 238 0.99 -10.57 15.18
N ALA A 239 0.68 -10.58 13.89
CA ALA A 239 -0.69 -10.43 13.44
C ALA A 239 -1.55 -11.68 13.74
N GLN A 240 -0.93 -12.82 14.10
CA GLN A 240 -1.62 -14.04 14.51
C GLN A 240 -2.53 -13.81 15.71
N GLY A 241 -3.73 -14.37 15.66
CA GLY A 241 -4.73 -14.27 16.73
C GLY A 241 -5.41 -12.90 16.79
N TRP A 242 -5.25 -12.07 15.75
CA TRP A 242 -6.01 -10.83 15.64
C TRP A 242 -7.48 -11.12 15.32
N GLU A 243 -8.39 -10.31 15.87
CA GLU A 243 -9.82 -10.50 15.69
C GLU A 243 -10.23 -10.40 14.21
N GLY A 244 -10.95 -11.42 13.72
CA GLY A 244 -11.43 -11.45 12.34
C GLY A 244 -10.39 -11.82 11.28
N GLU A 245 -9.26 -12.42 11.68
CA GLU A 245 -8.26 -12.95 10.73
C GLU A 245 -8.85 -14.05 9.83
N SER A 246 -8.50 -13.98 8.54
CA SER A 246 -8.75 -15.02 7.55
C SER A 246 -7.66 -16.10 7.56
N GLU A 247 -7.86 -17.20 6.83
CA GLU A 247 -6.81 -18.21 6.64
C GLU A 247 -5.58 -17.64 5.92
N GLU A 248 -5.80 -16.69 4.99
CA GLU A 248 -4.74 -15.94 4.33
C GLU A 248 -3.95 -15.09 5.35
N ASP A 249 -4.63 -14.40 6.26
CA ASP A 249 -3.97 -13.58 7.29
C ASP A 249 -3.08 -14.43 8.21
N LYS A 250 -3.58 -15.59 8.62
CA LYS A 250 -2.82 -16.55 9.45
C LYS A 250 -1.57 -17.01 8.72
N TRP A 251 -1.70 -17.36 7.43
CA TRP A 251 -0.57 -17.80 6.63
C TRP A 251 0.46 -16.69 6.43
N LEU A 252 0.03 -15.45 6.11
CA LEU A 252 0.92 -14.29 5.98
C LEU A 252 1.71 -14.00 7.26
N ALA A 253 1.11 -14.27 8.42
CA ALA A 253 1.73 -14.06 9.72
C ALA A 253 2.65 -15.22 10.17
N THR A 254 2.91 -16.22 9.32
CA THR A 254 3.94 -17.26 9.56
C THR A 254 5.33 -16.77 9.12
N GLU A 255 6.38 -17.50 9.50
CA GLU A 255 7.74 -17.24 9.01
C GLU A 255 7.82 -17.37 7.49
N ASP A 256 7.23 -18.42 6.92
CA ASP A 256 7.14 -18.65 5.48
C ASP A 256 6.39 -17.52 4.76
N GLY A 257 5.29 -17.04 5.37
CA GLY A 257 4.51 -15.91 4.85
C GLY A 257 5.32 -14.61 4.84
N ALA A 258 6.00 -14.30 5.94
CA ALA A 258 6.83 -13.12 6.06
C ALA A 258 8.03 -13.14 5.11
N GLN A 259 8.70 -14.29 4.97
CA GLN A 259 9.76 -14.48 3.99
C GLN A 259 9.24 -14.28 2.57
N TRP A 260 8.10 -14.88 2.23
CA TRP A 260 7.47 -14.71 0.92
C TRP A 260 7.13 -13.24 0.60
N VAL A 261 6.66 -12.46 1.58
CA VAL A 261 6.41 -11.02 1.39
C VAL A 261 7.70 -10.28 0.99
N ILE A 262 8.83 -10.60 1.63
CA ILE A 262 10.14 -9.99 1.33
C ILE A 262 10.59 -10.38 -0.09
N GLU A 263 10.56 -11.67 -0.42
CA GLU A 263 10.99 -12.18 -1.72
C GLU A 263 10.12 -11.66 -2.87
N LEU A 264 8.80 -11.60 -2.67
CA LEU A 264 7.86 -10.99 -3.62
C LEU A 264 8.19 -9.51 -3.83
N THR A 265 8.51 -8.79 -2.76
CA THR A 265 8.87 -7.37 -2.85
C THR A 265 10.16 -7.17 -3.65
N ASP A 266 11.13 -8.06 -3.49
CA ASP A 266 12.40 -8.02 -4.24
C ASP A 266 12.16 -8.28 -5.73
N GLU A 267 11.47 -9.36 -6.11
CA GLU A 267 11.19 -9.69 -7.52
C GLU A 267 10.43 -8.55 -8.22
N LEU A 268 9.47 -7.93 -7.53
CA LEU A 268 8.72 -6.80 -8.06
C LEU A 268 9.52 -5.49 -8.09
N SER A 269 10.47 -5.29 -7.17
CA SER A 269 11.35 -4.11 -7.20
C SER A 269 12.34 -4.21 -8.35
N ASP A 270 12.91 -5.41 -8.56
CA ASP A 270 13.88 -5.68 -9.62
C ASP A 270 13.29 -5.43 -11.00
N VAL A 271 12.05 -5.86 -11.27
CA VAL A 271 11.42 -5.60 -12.57
C VAL A 271 11.25 -4.10 -12.82
N ILE A 272 10.89 -3.30 -11.80
CA ILE A 272 10.78 -1.84 -11.95
C ILE A 272 12.17 -1.21 -12.18
N ASP A 273 13.19 -1.66 -11.46
CA ASP A 273 14.55 -1.09 -11.55
C ASP A 273 15.25 -1.40 -12.88
N GLN A 274 14.90 -2.50 -13.55
CA GLN A 274 15.34 -2.79 -14.91
C GLN A 274 14.78 -1.81 -15.95
N GLY A 275 13.64 -1.18 -15.67
CA GLY A 275 12.95 -0.24 -16.56
C GLY A 275 12.56 -0.85 -17.92
N GLU A 276 12.39 0.00 -18.93
CA GLU A 276 11.96 -0.41 -20.28
C GLU A 276 12.96 -1.32 -21.02
N LYS A 277 14.19 -1.44 -20.52
CA LYS A 277 15.27 -2.17 -21.18
C LYS A 277 15.28 -3.67 -20.89
N ALA A 278 14.40 -4.15 -20.02
CA ALA A 278 14.25 -5.57 -19.74
C ALA A 278 13.90 -6.32 -21.04
N LYS A 279 14.71 -7.33 -21.39
CA LYS A 279 14.43 -8.25 -22.50
C LYS A 279 13.72 -9.49 -21.93
N LEU A 280 12.80 -10.06 -22.73
CA LEU A 280 12.13 -11.33 -22.47
C LEU A 280 13.13 -12.48 -22.30
#